data_AF-A0A9C8GMW8-F1
#
_entry.id   AF-A0A9C8GMW8-F1
#
_cell.length_a   1.000
_cell.length_b   1.000
_cell.length_c   1.000
_cell.angle_alpha   90.00
_cell.angle_beta   90.00
_cell.angle_gamma   90.00
#
_symmetry.space_group_name_H-M   'P 1'
#
loop_
_entity.id
_entity.type
_entity.pdbx_description
1 polymer ?
#
loop_
_entity_poly.entity_id
_entity_poly.type
_entity_poly.pdbx_seq_one_letter_code
_entity_poly.pdbx_strand_id
1 'polypeptide(L)'
;MSSQRTMDQERAAAAWNAIDAVNKESEDFKKKYAGWVRSAPADVMTNGLGQTLAFMLAKGKGKDTEAPSLLYRHLSEWVCPKMEWGQASLLEKLIEPDSKSDVYRRAMTEALAYLVWLKRFAEAVLPEVADVGE
;
A
#
# COMPACT_ATOMS: atom_id res chain seq x y z
N MET A 1 -7.96 15.40 28.44
CA MET A 1 -8.81 14.83 27.38
C MET A 1 -7.92 14.01 26.48
N SER A 2 -8.13 12.69 26.41
CA SER A 2 -7.34 11.82 25.53
C SER A 2 -7.67 12.20 24.08
N SER A 3 -6.69 12.74 23.35
CA SER A 3 -6.81 12.99 21.91
C SER A 3 -6.71 11.66 21.17
N GLN A 4 -7.75 10.82 21.29
CA GLN A 4 -7.86 9.62 20.47
C GLN A 4 -8.02 10.07 19.02
N ARG A 5 -7.00 9.81 18.20
CA ARG A 5 -7.09 10.00 16.76
C ARG A 5 -8.14 9.04 16.20
N THR A 6 -8.92 9.49 15.23
CA THR A 6 -9.80 8.59 14.49
C THR A 6 -8.96 7.63 13.64
N MET A 7 -9.49 6.45 13.32
CA MET A 7 -8.81 5.51 12.43
C MET A 7 -8.40 6.13 11.08
N ASP A 8 -9.22 7.05 10.56
CA ASP A 8 -8.88 7.78 9.34
C ASP A 8 -7.74 8.79 9.53
N GLN A 9 -7.65 9.45 10.68
CA GLN A 9 -6.50 10.30 11.01
C GLN A 9 -5.21 9.47 11.12
N GLU A 10 -5.29 8.26 11.66
CA GLU A 10 -4.14 7.35 11.70
C GLU A 10 -3.71 6.88 10.31
N ARG A 11 -4.67 6.49 9.45
CA ARG A 11 -4.40 6.15 8.04
C ARG A 11 -3.75 7.30 7.31
N ALA A 12 -4.31 8.50 7.45
CA ALA A 12 -3.79 9.69 6.82
C ALA A 12 -2.35 10.00 7.28
N ALA A 13 -2.08 9.91 8.59
CA ALA A 13 -0.75 10.15 9.12
C ALA A 13 0.28 9.11 8.61
N ALA A 14 -0.08 7.82 8.62
CA ALA A 14 0.80 6.76 8.10
C ALA A 14 1.07 6.92 6.60
N ALA A 15 0.02 7.21 5.82
CA ALA A 15 0.12 7.41 4.38
C ALA A 15 0.96 8.66 4.05
N TRP A 16 0.79 9.75 4.81
CA TRP A 16 1.58 10.96 4.64
C TRP A 16 3.07 10.68 4.89
N ASN A 17 3.41 10.00 5.97
CA ASN A 17 4.80 9.64 6.28
C ASN A 17 5.43 8.77 5.18
N ALA A 18 4.67 7.79 4.67
CA ALA A 18 5.10 6.93 3.58
C ALA A 18 5.37 7.73 2.29
N ILE A 19 4.47 8.65 1.92
CA ILE A 19 4.61 9.48 0.72
C ILE A 19 5.71 10.53 0.88
N ASP A 20 5.85 11.15 2.05
CA ASP A 20 6.92 12.11 2.33
C ASP A 20 8.30 11.46 2.26
N ALA A 21 8.44 10.21 2.70
CA ALA A 21 9.66 9.43 2.51
C ALA A 21 9.97 9.22 1.02
N VAL A 22 8.98 8.80 0.22
CA VAL A 22 9.13 8.66 -1.24
C VAL A 22 9.47 9.98 -1.91
N ASN A 23 8.92 11.10 -1.44
CA ASN A 23 9.15 12.41 -2.04
C ASN A 23 10.60 12.92 -1.87
N LYS A 24 11.42 12.25 -1.04
CA LYS A 24 12.85 12.52 -0.87
C LYS A 24 13.74 11.67 -1.78
N GLU A 25 13.16 10.72 -2.51
CA GLU A 25 13.86 9.84 -3.45
C GLU A 25 14.13 10.54 -4.79
N SER A 26 14.79 9.84 -5.72
CA SER A 26 15.00 10.33 -7.09
C SER A 26 13.69 10.53 -7.85
N GLU A 27 13.66 11.49 -8.79
CA GLU A 27 12.46 11.78 -9.61
C GLU A 27 11.93 10.53 -10.33
N ASP A 28 12.82 9.68 -10.85
CA ASP A 28 12.44 8.43 -11.50
C ASP A 28 11.76 7.46 -10.54
N PHE A 29 12.25 7.37 -9.29
CA PHE A 29 11.63 6.54 -8.28
C PHE A 29 10.26 7.07 -7.87
N LYS A 30 10.13 8.39 -7.67
CA LYS A 30 8.85 9.03 -7.36
C LYS A 30 7.79 8.73 -8.42
N LYS A 31 8.13 8.91 -9.72
CA LYS A 31 7.23 8.62 -10.85
C LYS A 31 6.78 7.17 -10.86
N LYS A 32 7.73 6.22 -10.70
CA LYS A 32 7.43 4.79 -10.63
C LYS A 32 6.48 4.48 -9.48
N TYR A 33 6.79 4.97 -8.27
CA TYR A 33 5.97 4.74 -7.09
C TYR A 33 4.56 5.33 -7.24
N ALA A 34 4.44 6.55 -7.76
CA ALA A 34 3.17 7.19 -8.03
C ALA A 34 2.31 6.37 -9.01
N GLY A 35 2.90 5.80 -10.06
CA GLY A 35 2.20 4.88 -10.97
C GLY A 35 1.60 3.67 -10.26
N TRP A 36 2.41 2.99 -9.43
CA TRP A 36 1.98 1.82 -8.65
C TRP A 36 0.87 2.13 -7.65
N VAL A 37 0.97 3.25 -6.92
CA VAL A 37 -0.05 3.63 -5.95
C VAL A 37 -1.37 4.01 -6.63
N ARG A 38 -1.33 4.66 -7.80
CA ARG A 38 -2.55 5.04 -8.53
C ARG A 38 -3.36 3.83 -9.01
N SER A 39 -2.70 2.76 -9.48
CA SER A 39 -3.38 1.55 -9.97
C SER A 39 -3.83 0.62 -8.84
N ALA A 40 -3.09 0.56 -7.73
CA ALA A 40 -3.28 -0.43 -6.68
C ALA A 40 -4.72 -0.57 -6.13
N PRO A 41 -5.50 0.51 -5.87
CA PRO A 41 -6.90 0.35 -5.44
C PRO A 41 -7.74 -0.45 -6.44
N ALA A 42 -7.59 -0.15 -7.74
CA ALA A 42 -8.34 -0.82 -8.81
C ALA A 42 -7.87 -2.28 -8.97
N ASP A 43 -6.57 -2.52 -8.87
CA ASP A 43 -6.00 -3.87 -8.90
C ASP A 43 -6.55 -4.73 -7.75
N VAL A 44 -6.61 -4.19 -6.53
CA VAL A 44 -7.17 -4.88 -5.36
C VAL A 44 -8.66 -5.16 -5.54
N MET A 45 -9.44 -4.21 -6.08
CA MET A 45 -10.87 -4.41 -6.33
C MET A 45 -11.14 -5.46 -7.41
N THR A 46 -10.30 -5.54 -8.44
CA THR A 46 -10.51 -6.42 -9.60
C THR A 46 -9.97 -7.83 -9.37
N ASN A 47 -8.75 -7.93 -8.85
CA ASN A 47 -7.99 -9.19 -8.74
C ASN A 47 -7.96 -9.72 -7.29
N GLY A 48 -8.34 -8.89 -6.32
CA GLY A 48 -8.25 -9.21 -4.89
C GLY A 48 -6.87 -8.94 -4.31
N LEU A 49 -6.84 -8.69 -3.00
CA LEU A 49 -5.64 -8.29 -2.26
C LEU A 49 -4.46 -9.27 -2.43
N GLY A 50 -4.69 -10.58 -2.29
CA GLY A 50 -3.62 -11.58 -2.38
C GLY A 50 -2.90 -11.59 -3.74
N GLN A 51 -3.66 -11.55 -4.84
CA GLN A 51 -3.08 -11.52 -6.19
C GLN A 51 -2.31 -10.23 -6.45
N THR A 52 -2.84 -9.09 -6.02
CA THR A 52 -2.16 -7.80 -6.13
C THR A 52 -0.83 -7.79 -5.38
N LEU A 53 -0.78 -8.31 -4.14
CA LEU A 53 0.45 -8.38 -3.35
C LEU A 53 1.47 -9.33 -3.99
N ALA A 54 1.04 -10.49 -4.47
CA ALA A 54 1.92 -11.42 -5.19
C ALA A 54 2.50 -10.79 -6.47
N PHE A 55 1.69 -10.04 -7.21
CA PHE A 55 2.12 -9.30 -8.39
C PHE A 55 3.17 -8.22 -8.07
N MET A 56 2.99 -7.47 -6.98
CA MET A 56 3.96 -6.48 -6.51
C MET A 56 5.31 -7.13 -6.20
N LEU A 57 5.32 -8.24 -5.45
CA LEU A 57 6.54 -8.98 -5.14
C LEU A 57 7.24 -9.51 -6.41
N ALA A 58 6.47 -10.04 -7.36
CA ALA A 58 7.00 -10.54 -8.63
C ALA A 58 7.66 -9.42 -9.46
N LYS A 59 7.04 -8.24 -9.54
CA LYS A 59 7.60 -7.09 -10.28
C LYS A 59 8.78 -6.43 -9.56
N GLY A 60 8.75 -6.41 -8.24
CA GLY A 60 9.86 -5.94 -7.41
C GLY A 60 11.05 -6.89 -7.39
N LYS A 61 10.90 -8.13 -7.88
CA LYS A 61 11.93 -9.18 -7.88
C LYS A 61 12.54 -9.41 -6.48
N GLY A 62 11.76 -9.19 -5.42
CA GLY A 62 12.21 -9.27 -4.03
C GLY A 62 13.26 -8.23 -3.63
N LYS A 63 13.43 -7.15 -4.40
CA LYS A 63 14.37 -6.06 -4.09
C LYS A 63 13.64 -4.92 -3.40
N ASP A 64 14.07 -4.57 -2.20
CA ASP A 64 13.47 -3.49 -1.40
C ASP A 64 13.63 -2.10 -2.04
N THR A 65 14.59 -1.96 -2.96
CA THR A 65 14.86 -0.72 -3.71
C THR A 65 13.88 -0.49 -4.86
N GLU A 66 12.93 -1.40 -5.11
CA GLU A 66 11.95 -1.28 -6.19
C GLU A 66 10.62 -0.72 -5.66
N ALA A 67 10.03 0.21 -6.42
CA ALA A 67 8.75 0.85 -6.08
C ALA A 67 7.60 -0.11 -5.71
N PRO A 68 7.35 -1.23 -6.44
CA PRO A 68 6.31 -2.18 -6.04
C PRO A 68 6.61 -2.91 -4.73
N SER A 69 7.88 -3.24 -4.45
CA SER A 69 8.29 -3.83 -3.17
C SER A 69 8.05 -2.85 -2.03
N LEU A 70 8.34 -1.56 -2.26
CA LEU A 70 8.08 -0.52 -1.27
C LEU A 70 6.58 -0.37 -0.98
N LEU A 71 5.73 -0.41 -2.01
CA LEU A 71 4.28 -0.35 -1.81
C LEU A 71 3.75 -1.58 -1.06
N TYR A 72 4.24 -2.77 -1.41
CA TYR A 72 3.97 -4.00 -0.65
C TYR A 72 4.32 -3.86 0.83
N ARG A 73 5.50 -3.27 1.12
CA ARG A 73 5.96 -3.03 2.48
C ARG A 73 5.06 -2.04 3.22
N HIS A 74 4.72 -0.90 2.61
CA HIS A 74 3.80 0.07 3.22
C HIS A 74 2.43 -0.54 3.52
N LEU A 75 1.91 -1.42 2.66
CA LEU A 75 0.67 -2.15 2.93
C LEU A 75 0.82 -3.12 4.10
N SER A 76 1.94 -3.84 4.17
CA SER A 76 2.20 -4.78 5.28
C SER A 76 2.35 -4.06 6.61
N GLU A 77 3.12 -2.97 6.64
CA GLU A 77 3.36 -2.14 7.84
C GLU A 77 2.09 -1.48 8.36
N TRP A 78 1.14 -1.17 7.48
CA TRP A 78 -0.15 -0.63 7.89
C TRP A 78 -1.13 -1.74 8.31
N VAL A 79 -1.38 -2.72 7.45
CA VAL A 79 -2.48 -3.67 7.63
C VAL A 79 -2.17 -4.70 8.72
N CYS A 80 -0.95 -5.23 8.79
CA CYS A 80 -0.63 -6.31 9.73
C CYS A 80 -0.85 -5.90 11.19
N PRO A 81 -0.41 -4.73 11.68
CA PRO A 81 -0.74 -4.27 13.03
C PRO A 81 -2.24 -4.09 13.27
N LYS A 82 -3.00 -3.65 12.27
CA LYS A 82 -4.47 -3.48 12.38
C LYS A 82 -5.23 -4.81 12.39
N MET A 83 -4.60 -5.86 11.90
CA MET A 83 -5.09 -7.24 11.95
C MET A 83 -4.55 -8.03 13.14
N GLU A 84 -3.82 -7.39 14.07
CA GLU A 84 -3.17 -8.02 15.23
C GLU A 84 -2.11 -9.07 14.84
N TRP A 85 -1.53 -8.93 13.65
CA TRP A 85 -0.45 -9.80 13.15
C TRP A 85 0.96 -9.27 13.46
N GLY A 86 1.06 -8.08 14.03
CA GLY A 86 2.33 -7.42 14.32
C GLY A 86 3.11 -7.03 13.05
N GLN A 87 4.43 -7.03 13.14
CA GLN A 87 5.31 -6.80 11.99
C GLN A 87 5.47 -8.13 11.23
N ALA A 88 4.66 -8.31 10.19
CA ALA A 88 4.62 -9.54 9.40
C ALA A 88 4.44 -9.25 7.91
N SER A 89 4.69 -10.26 7.08
CA SER A 89 4.41 -10.28 5.65
C SER A 89 2.90 -10.41 5.42
N LEU A 90 2.27 -9.39 4.83
CA LEU A 90 0.82 -9.39 4.63
C LEU A 90 0.37 -10.54 3.73
N LEU A 91 1.13 -10.85 2.67
CA LEU A 91 0.78 -11.95 1.79
C LEU A 91 0.83 -13.30 2.51
N GLU A 92 1.88 -13.56 3.29
CA GLU A 92 2.02 -14.81 4.06
C GLU A 92 0.84 -14.99 5.01
N LYS A 93 0.47 -13.94 5.74
CA LYS A 93 -0.69 -13.96 6.66
C LYS A 93 -2.01 -14.23 5.95
N LEU A 94 -2.18 -13.72 4.73
CA LEU A 94 -3.40 -13.96 3.96
C LEU A 94 -3.54 -15.39 3.45
N ILE A 95 -2.43 -16.10 3.20
CA ILE A 95 -2.41 -17.46 2.65
C ILE A 95 -2.22 -18.55 3.70
N GLU A 96 -2.11 -18.19 4.99
CA GLU A 96 -2.07 -19.15 6.09
C GLU A 96 -3.29 -20.08 6.03
N PRO A 97 -3.14 -21.40 6.26
CA PRO A 97 -4.24 -22.37 6.15
C PRO A 97 -5.48 -22.04 6.99
N ASP A 98 -5.27 -21.38 8.14
CA ASP A 98 -6.33 -20.98 9.07
C ASP A 98 -6.95 -19.61 8.75
N SER A 99 -6.52 -18.95 7.68
CA SER A 99 -7.03 -17.65 7.25
C SER A 99 -8.47 -17.78 6.74
N LYS A 100 -9.42 -17.35 7.57
CA LYS A 100 -10.85 -17.40 7.27
C LYS A 100 -11.27 -16.28 6.31
N SER A 101 -12.38 -16.49 5.59
CA SER A 101 -12.90 -15.53 4.60
C SER A 101 -13.21 -14.14 5.19
N ASP A 102 -13.68 -14.07 6.44
CA ASP A 102 -13.93 -12.81 7.16
C ASP A 102 -12.64 -12.05 7.45
N VAL A 103 -11.57 -12.75 7.82
CA VAL A 103 -10.23 -12.18 8.06
C VAL A 103 -9.67 -11.59 6.76
N TYR A 104 -9.78 -12.33 5.65
CA TYR A 104 -9.37 -11.84 4.33
C TYR A 104 -10.13 -10.57 3.93
N ARG A 105 -11.46 -10.56 4.10
CA ARG A 105 -12.29 -9.39 3.79
C ARG A 105 -11.91 -8.18 4.65
N ARG A 106 -11.67 -8.38 5.95
CA ARG A 106 -11.23 -7.30 6.86
C ARG A 106 -9.89 -6.71 6.42
N ALA A 107 -8.90 -7.54 6.11
CA ALA A 107 -7.60 -7.09 5.61
C ALA A 107 -7.73 -6.33 4.27
N MET A 108 -8.58 -6.83 3.36
CA MET A 108 -8.86 -6.15 2.08
C MET A 108 -9.53 -4.79 2.28
N THR A 109 -10.52 -4.68 3.17
CA THR A 109 -11.16 -3.40 3.50
C THR A 109 -10.16 -2.41 4.10
N GLU A 110 -9.29 -2.86 5.01
CA GLU A 110 -8.27 -2.01 5.61
C GLU A 110 -7.22 -1.55 4.59
N ALA A 111 -6.76 -2.45 3.72
CA ALA A 111 -5.83 -2.15 2.64
C ALA A 111 -6.41 -1.10 1.68
N LEU A 112 -7.67 -1.25 1.26
CA LEU A 112 -8.35 -0.28 0.39
C LEU A 112 -8.47 1.09 1.05
N ALA A 113 -8.88 1.15 2.32
CA ALA A 113 -9.01 2.41 3.06
C ALA A 113 -7.67 3.14 3.18
N TYR A 114 -6.57 2.41 3.36
CA TYR A 114 -5.23 2.98 3.38
C TYR A 114 -4.74 3.43 2.00
N LEU A 115 -4.98 2.62 0.97
CA LEU A 115 -4.61 2.93 -0.42
C LEU A 115 -5.30 4.21 -0.92
N VAL A 116 -6.52 4.52 -0.45
CA VAL A 116 -7.18 5.80 -0.75
C VAL A 116 -6.32 6.98 -0.26
N TRP A 117 -5.78 6.92 0.95
CA TRP A 117 -4.92 7.99 1.47
C TRP A 117 -3.56 8.04 0.78
N LEU A 118 -2.91 6.90 0.54
CA LEU A 118 -1.66 6.84 -0.22
C LEU A 118 -1.83 7.47 -1.61
N LYS A 119 -2.90 7.13 -2.32
CA LYS A 119 -3.20 7.68 -3.64
C LYS A 119 -3.39 9.20 -3.60
N ARG A 120 -4.25 9.70 -2.70
CA ARG A 120 -4.52 11.14 -2.60
C ARG A 120 -3.27 11.95 -2.28
N PHE A 121 -2.40 11.45 -1.40
CA PHE A 121 -1.16 12.14 -1.09
C PHE A 121 -0.12 12.02 -2.22
N ALA A 122 -0.01 10.85 -2.86
CA ALA A 122 0.84 10.68 -4.04
C ALA A 122 0.46 11.68 -5.15
N GLU A 123 -0.83 11.83 -5.44
CA GLU A 123 -1.34 12.80 -6.42
C GLU A 123 -1.06 14.25 -6.01
N ALA A 124 -1.00 14.55 -4.72
CA ALA A 124 -0.75 15.90 -4.23
C ALA A 124 0.71 16.34 -4.31
N VAL A 125 1.68 15.42 -4.14
CA VAL A 125 3.10 15.79 -3.96
C VAL A 125 4.10 15.04 -4.84
N LEU A 126 3.71 13.95 -5.49
CA LEU A 126 4.60 13.20 -6.39
C LEU A 126 4.34 13.59 -7.85
N PRO A 127 5.38 13.58 -8.71
CA PRO A 127 5.24 13.84 -10.14
C PRO A 127 4.27 12.86 -10.81
N GLU A 128 3.54 13.37 -11.80
CA GLU A 128 2.75 12.54 -12.69
C GLU A 128 3.67 11.77 -13.64
N VAL A 129 3.25 10.56 -14.01
CA VAL A 129 3.88 9.90 -15.16
C VAL A 129 3.38 10.70 -16.35
N ALA A 130 4.25 11.54 -16.93
CA ALA A 130 3.91 12.26 -18.15
C ALA A 130 3.43 11.22 -19.16
N ASP A 131 2.18 11.35 -19.58
CA ASP A 131 1.61 10.55 -20.65
C ASP A 131 2.49 10.81 -21.88
N VAL A 132 3.34 9.84 -22.22
CA VAL A 132 3.99 9.85 -23.52
C VAL A 132 2.87 9.49 -24.48
N GLY A 133 2.17 10.54 -24.94
CA GLY A 133 1.08 10.42 -25.88
C GLY A 133 1.47 9.56 -27.07
N GLU A 134 0.45 8.85 -27.55
CA GLU A 134 0.40 8.00 -28.76
C GLU A 134 1.29 8.43 -29.93
#